data_AF-A0A2P2BY49-F1
#
_entry.id   AF-A0A2P2BY49-F1
#
_cell.length_a   1.000
_cell.length_b   1.000
_cell.length_c   1.000
_cell.angle_alpha   90.00
_cell.angle_beta   90.00
_cell.angle_gamma   90.00
#
_symmetry.space_group_name_H-M   'P 1'
#
loop_
_entity.id
_entity.type
_entity.pdbx_description
1 polymer ?
#
loop_
_entity_poly.entity_id
_entity_poly.type
_entity_poly.pdbx_seq_one_letter_code
_entity_poly.pdbx_strand_id
1 'polypeptide(L)'
;MTRKIDFEGREWSAHAQDHWLEFAGNANFPDYLRITFVAYGRHAANGHARLDRGDLTRYLIRKDGTLPDRRTIWQAIQKAAQLGYLLPESRQLCLVVSSHQIQGGRGNPDTPCPRDHTTKRQTNVRSRSRRFASNVVNDAGPSRTNVVHHARRSTPGASLSSTSSEPVANGDSTPVLSLVTEAIA
;
A
#
# COMPACT_ATOMS: atom_id res chain seq x y z
N MET A 1 -7.16 16.24 -23.78
CA MET A 1 -6.57 15.02 -24.37
C MET A 1 -6.47 13.98 -23.27
N THR A 2 -7.26 12.92 -23.32
CA THR A 2 -7.20 11.82 -22.34
C THR A 2 -5.97 10.98 -22.66
N ARG A 3 -4.92 11.04 -21.82
CA ARG A 3 -3.77 10.14 -22.00
C ARG A 3 -4.25 8.70 -21.81
N LYS A 4 -3.91 7.83 -22.76
CA LYS A 4 -4.18 6.40 -22.68
C LYS A 4 -3.27 5.80 -21.61
N ILE A 5 -3.84 5.01 -20.70
CA ILE A 5 -3.07 4.19 -19.75
C ILE A 5 -2.35 3.12 -20.57
N ASP A 6 -1.03 3.02 -20.42
CA ASP A 6 -0.18 2.09 -21.18
C ASP A 6 0.95 1.53 -20.32
N PHE A 7 0.73 0.36 -19.72
CA PHE A 7 1.73 -0.36 -18.94
C PHE A 7 2.58 -1.31 -19.79
N GLU A 8 2.92 -0.93 -21.04
CA GLU A 8 3.79 -1.70 -21.92
C GLU A 8 3.28 -3.13 -22.18
N GLY A 9 1.96 -3.28 -22.29
CA GLY A 9 1.31 -4.58 -22.50
C GLY A 9 1.18 -5.47 -21.25
N ARG A 10 1.56 -4.98 -20.06
CA ARG A 10 1.33 -5.71 -18.80
C ARG A 10 -0.13 -5.71 -18.40
N GLU A 11 -0.56 -6.79 -17.75
CA GLU A 11 -1.86 -6.85 -17.10
C GLU A 11 -1.94 -5.80 -15.98
N TRP A 12 -3.08 -5.10 -15.90
CA TRP A 12 -3.27 -4.01 -14.96
C TRP A 12 -4.69 -3.99 -14.43
N SER A 13 -4.83 -3.40 -13.25
CA SER A 13 -6.12 -3.07 -12.62
C SER A 13 -6.04 -1.68 -12.01
N ALA A 14 -7.18 -0.99 -11.97
CA ALA A 14 -7.29 0.32 -11.33
C ALA A 14 -7.70 0.15 -9.86
N HIS A 15 -7.05 0.91 -8.98
CA HIS A 15 -7.40 0.99 -7.56
C HIS A 15 -7.70 2.44 -7.21
N ALA A 16 -8.68 2.65 -6.32
CA ALA A 16 -9.01 3.97 -5.82
C ALA A 16 -7.94 4.46 -4.83
N GLN A 17 -7.52 5.72 -4.95
CA GLN A 17 -6.44 6.29 -4.13
C GLN A 17 -6.80 6.39 -2.64
N ASP A 18 -8.06 6.70 -2.34
CA ASP A 18 -8.62 6.77 -0.99
C ASP A 18 -8.54 5.42 -0.26
N HIS A 19 -8.80 4.31 -0.96
CA HIS A 19 -8.71 2.97 -0.38
C HIS A 19 -7.29 2.63 0.13
N TRP A 20 -6.25 3.11 -0.56
CA TRP A 20 -4.89 2.99 -0.04
C TRP A 20 -4.69 3.77 1.27
N LEU A 21 -5.30 4.95 1.40
CA LEU A 21 -5.21 5.75 2.63
C LEU A 21 -5.94 5.10 3.81
N GLU A 22 -7.01 4.33 3.56
CA GLU A 22 -7.65 3.50 4.58
C GLU A 22 -6.68 2.44 5.12
N PHE A 23 -5.99 1.71 4.23
CA PHE A 23 -4.97 0.74 4.65
C PHE A 23 -3.78 1.39 5.36
N ALA A 24 -3.38 2.59 4.96
CA ALA A 24 -2.33 3.33 5.65
C ALA A 24 -2.65 3.57 7.13
N GLY A 25 -3.93 3.80 7.47
CA GLY A 25 -4.40 3.99 8.84
C GLY A 25 -4.39 2.72 9.70
N ASN A 26 -4.33 1.53 9.10
CA ASN A 26 -4.44 0.27 9.83
C ASN A 26 -3.13 -0.09 10.56
N ALA A 27 -3.15 0.03 11.88
CA ALA A 27 -2.00 -0.23 12.76
C ALA A 27 -1.57 -1.71 12.85
N ASN A 28 -2.28 -2.64 12.19
CA ASN A 28 -1.82 -4.03 12.05
C ASN A 28 -0.76 -4.19 10.96
N PHE A 29 -0.64 -3.24 10.04
CA PHE A 29 0.42 -3.28 9.05
C PHE A 29 1.73 -2.70 9.60
N PRO A 30 2.89 -3.22 9.17
CA PRO A 30 4.17 -2.62 9.51
C PRO A 30 4.30 -1.23 8.88
N ASP A 31 5.05 -0.34 9.55
CA ASP A 31 5.19 1.07 9.16
C ASP A 31 5.63 1.26 7.69
N TYR A 32 6.50 0.39 7.16
CA TYR A 32 6.95 0.51 5.77
C TYR A 32 5.81 0.27 4.75
N LEU A 33 4.85 -0.62 5.05
CA LEU A 33 3.67 -0.82 4.21
C LEU A 33 2.70 0.34 4.37
N ARG A 34 2.46 0.81 5.59
CA ARG A 34 1.61 1.99 5.84
C ARG A 34 2.12 3.22 5.08
N ILE A 35 3.43 3.47 5.10
CA ILE A 35 4.08 4.54 4.32
C ILE A 35 3.90 4.31 2.82
N THR A 36 4.03 3.06 2.36
CA THR A 36 3.80 2.70 0.94
C THR A 36 2.36 3.04 0.55
N PHE A 37 1.39 2.65 1.36
CA PHE A 37 -0.02 2.96 1.10
C PHE A 37 -0.29 4.47 1.08
N VAL A 38 0.36 5.26 1.94
CA VAL A 38 0.31 6.74 1.83
C VAL A 38 0.83 7.21 0.48
N ALA A 39 1.95 6.65 -0.01
CA ALA A 39 2.50 7.03 -1.30
C ALA A 39 1.54 6.73 -2.46
N TYR A 40 0.97 5.51 -2.49
CA TYR A 40 0.00 5.10 -3.52
C TYR A 40 -1.33 5.85 -3.41
N GLY A 41 -1.75 6.26 -2.22
CA GLY A 41 -2.97 7.03 -2.02
C GLY A 41 -2.84 8.53 -2.24
N ARG A 42 -1.61 9.08 -2.30
CA ARG A 42 -1.37 10.52 -2.48
C ARG A 42 -0.50 10.90 -3.67
N HIS A 43 -0.07 9.94 -4.50
CA HIS A 43 0.77 10.28 -5.64
C HIS A 43 0.03 11.21 -6.62
N ALA A 44 0.76 12.21 -7.11
CA ALA A 44 0.38 12.99 -8.27
C ALA A 44 0.70 12.21 -9.57
N ALA A 45 0.36 12.81 -10.71
CA ALA A 45 0.63 12.22 -12.02
C ALA A 45 2.11 11.97 -12.30
N ASN A 46 3.01 12.72 -11.66
CA ASN A 46 4.46 12.56 -11.76
C ASN A 46 5.02 11.51 -10.78
N GLY A 47 4.17 10.78 -10.06
CA GLY A 47 4.55 9.76 -9.09
C GLY A 47 5.02 10.28 -7.73
N HIS A 48 5.00 11.60 -7.50
CA HIS A 48 5.35 12.19 -6.22
C HIS A 48 4.11 12.32 -5.31
N ALA A 49 4.17 11.71 -4.13
CA ALA A 49 3.24 11.94 -3.04
C ALA A 49 3.82 13.01 -2.11
N ARG A 50 3.37 14.25 -2.27
CA ARG A 50 3.80 15.39 -1.43
C ARG A 50 3.07 15.35 -0.10
N LEU A 51 3.84 15.54 0.98
CA LEU A 51 3.33 15.50 2.36
C LEU A 51 3.74 16.76 3.10
N ASP A 52 2.85 17.24 3.96
CA ASP A 52 3.17 18.29 4.92
C ASP A 52 3.86 17.73 6.16
N ARG A 53 4.42 18.63 6.98
CA ARG A 53 5.05 18.22 8.24
C ARG A 53 3.99 17.60 9.15
N GLY A 54 4.23 16.35 9.57
CA GLY A 54 3.33 15.62 10.45
C GLY A 54 2.23 14.82 9.74
N ASP A 55 2.04 14.98 8.43
CA ASP A 55 1.04 14.22 7.67
C ASP A 55 1.28 12.72 7.77
N LEU A 56 2.54 12.29 7.57
CA LEU A 56 2.91 10.88 7.65
C LEU A 56 2.67 10.31 9.06
N THR A 57 2.87 11.13 10.08
CA THR A 57 2.71 10.75 11.48
C THR A 57 1.26 10.39 11.81
N ARG A 58 0.27 11.02 11.17
CA ARG A 58 -1.16 10.70 11.32
C ARG A 58 -1.48 9.26 10.91
N TYR A 59 -0.81 8.77 9.87
CA TYR A 59 -0.97 7.39 9.38
C TYR A 59 -0.11 6.39 10.13
N LEU A 60 0.72 6.81 11.09
CA LEU A 60 1.65 5.92 11.80
C LEU A 60 1.38 5.82 13.30
N ILE A 61 0.24 6.35 13.77
CA ILE A 61 -0.22 6.16 15.14
C ILE A 61 -0.34 4.65 15.41
N ARG A 62 0.28 4.20 16.50
CA ARG A 62 0.24 2.79 16.94
C ARG A 62 -1.01 2.53 17.78
N LYS A 63 -1.29 1.25 18.04
CA LYS A 63 -2.45 0.84 18.85
C LYS A 63 -2.44 1.41 20.28
N ASP A 64 -1.25 1.67 20.83
CA ASP A 64 -1.05 2.29 22.14
C ASP A 64 -1.09 3.84 22.10
N GLY A 65 -1.41 4.42 20.94
CA GLY A 65 -1.44 5.87 20.72
C GLY A 65 -0.06 6.50 20.53
N THR A 66 1.04 5.73 20.60
CA THR A 66 2.38 6.28 20.45
C THR A 66 2.72 6.56 18.98
N LEU A 67 3.62 7.53 18.77
CA LEU A 67 4.13 7.93 17.46
C LEU A 67 5.54 7.40 17.26
N PRO A 68 5.88 6.87 16.07
CA PRO A 68 7.27 6.53 15.77
C PRO A 68 8.14 7.79 15.73
N ASP A 69 9.36 7.66 16.24
CA ASP A 69 10.33 8.73 16.16
C ASP A 69 10.82 8.95 14.71
N ARG A 70 11.51 10.07 14.49
CA ARG A 70 12.00 10.43 13.15
C ARG A 70 12.91 9.36 12.54
N ARG A 71 13.70 8.67 13.36
CA ARG A 71 14.63 7.62 12.94
C ARG A 71 13.88 6.40 12.43
N THR A 72 12.85 5.95 13.16
CA THR A 72 11.99 4.83 12.79
C THR A 72 11.28 5.11 11.47
N ILE A 73 10.72 6.31 11.30
CA ILE A 73 10.09 6.72 10.04
C ILE A 73 11.10 6.65 8.89
N TRP A 74 12.31 7.19 9.08
CA TRP A 74 13.35 7.13 8.04
C TRP A 74 13.73 5.69 7.69
N GLN A 75 13.92 4.81 8.67
CA GLN A 75 14.22 3.39 8.45
C GLN A 75 13.09 2.68 7.69
N ALA A 76 11.84 2.97 8.02
CA ALA A 76 10.68 2.42 7.32
C ALA A 76 10.60 2.89 5.85
N ILE A 77 10.90 4.16 5.57
CA ILE A 77 11.04 4.67 4.19
C ILE A 77 12.16 3.92 3.46
N GLN A 78 13.34 3.79 4.08
CA GLN A 78 14.46 3.06 3.47
C GLN A 78 14.12 1.59 3.20
N LYS A 79 13.36 0.96 4.10
CA LYS A 79 12.90 -0.41 3.93
C LYS A 79 11.93 -0.55 2.75
N ALA A 80 10.95 0.36 2.64
CA ALA A 80 10.03 0.38 1.50
C ALA A 80 10.78 0.58 0.17
N ALA A 81 11.77 1.47 0.14
CA ALA A 81 12.61 1.68 -1.04
C ALA A 81 13.48 0.46 -1.37
N GLN A 82 14.08 -0.18 -0.37
CA GLN A 82 14.86 -1.41 -0.55
C GLN A 82 14.02 -2.56 -1.13
N LEU A 83 12.75 -2.63 -0.78
CA LEU A 83 11.81 -3.63 -1.29
C LEU A 83 11.21 -3.26 -2.67
N GLY A 84 11.56 -2.09 -3.22
CA GLY A 84 11.08 -1.65 -4.54
C GLY A 84 9.66 -1.05 -4.54
N TYR A 85 9.08 -0.78 -3.37
CA TYR A 85 7.78 -0.08 -3.29
C TYR A 85 7.89 1.42 -3.53
N LEU A 86 9.04 2.01 -3.17
CA LEU A 86 9.35 3.42 -3.34
C LEU A 86 10.70 3.58 -4.06
N LEU A 87 10.93 4.73 -4.70
CA LEU A 87 12.24 5.05 -5.25
C LEU A 87 13.21 5.56 -4.14
N PRO A 88 14.53 5.34 -4.28
CA PRO A 88 15.54 5.69 -3.27
C PRO A 88 15.60 7.17 -2.86
N GLU A 89 15.15 8.07 -3.73
CA GLU A 89 15.05 9.50 -3.48
C GLU A 89 13.87 9.90 -2.57
N SER A 90 13.05 8.94 -2.15
CA SER A 90 11.94 9.17 -1.21
C SER A 90 12.42 9.73 0.13
N ARG A 91 11.68 10.72 0.64
CA ARG A 91 11.92 11.40 1.92
C ARG A 91 10.60 11.63 2.66
N GLN A 92 10.68 12.01 3.93
CA GLN A 92 9.49 12.20 4.79
C GLN A 92 8.44 13.18 4.25
N LEU A 93 8.86 14.18 3.47
CA LEU A 93 7.96 15.20 2.89
C LEU A 93 7.59 14.93 1.44
N CYS A 94 8.16 13.90 0.82
CA CYS A 94 7.82 13.48 -0.52
C CYS A 94 8.25 12.04 -0.77
N LEU A 95 7.26 11.15 -0.88
CA LEU A 95 7.44 9.75 -1.23
C LEU A 95 7.30 9.62 -2.74
N VAL A 96 8.15 8.82 -3.38
CA VAL A 96 8.21 8.70 -4.83
C VAL A 96 7.92 7.26 -5.22
N VAL A 97 6.88 7.06 -6.03
CA VAL A 97 6.51 5.76 -6.60
C VAL A 97 6.97 5.72 -8.06
N SER A 98 7.39 4.56 -8.54
CA SER A 98 7.85 4.42 -9.93
C SER A 98 6.70 4.59 -10.93
N SER A 99 6.93 5.31 -12.03
CA SER A 99 6.00 5.42 -13.16
C SER A 99 5.70 4.07 -13.84
N HIS A 100 6.53 3.04 -13.61
CA HIS A 100 6.26 1.68 -14.09
C HIS A 100 5.21 0.96 -13.23
N GLN A 101 4.94 1.44 -12.02
CA GLN A 101 3.98 0.85 -11.07
C GLN A 101 2.64 1.59 -11.05
N ILE A 102 2.64 2.87 -11.42
CA ILE A 102 1.46 3.73 -11.37
C ILE A 102 1.34 4.58 -12.63
N GLN A 103 0.10 4.81 -13.06
CA GLN A 103 -0.23 5.77 -14.10
C GLN A 103 -1.47 6.56 -13.70
N GLY A 104 -1.55 7.80 -14.17
CA GLY A 104 -2.59 8.74 -13.74
C GLY A 104 -2.27 9.38 -12.39
N GLY A 105 -3.31 9.90 -11.72
CA GLY A 105 -3.17 10.78 -10.56
C GLY A 105 -3.42 12.25 -10.92
N ARG A 106 -3.45 13.12 -9.91
CA ARG A 106 -3.74 14.55 -10.10
C ARG A 106 -2.53 15.30 -10.67
N GLY A 107 -2.79 16.28 -11.54
CA GLY A 107 -1.75 17.17 -12.10
C GLY A 107 -1.11 16.67 -13.39
N ASN A 108 0.06 17.23 -13.73
CA ASN A 108 0.78 16.90 -14.95
C ASN A 108 2.02 16.02 -14.62
N PRO A 109 2.21 14.86 -15.28
CA PRO A 109 3.33 13.96 -15.04
C PRO A 109 4.71 14.59 -15.31
N ASP A 110 4.75 15.61 -16.16
CA ASP A 110 5.98 16.33 -16.52
C ASP A 110 6.27 17.48 -15.53
N THR A 111 5.41 17.69 -14.51
CA THR A 111 5.62 18.73 -13.50
C THR A 111 6.80 18.35 -12.61
N PRO A 112 7.86 19.18 -12.54
CA PRO A 112 8.96 18.91 -11.64
C PRO A 112 8.49 18.97 -10.19
N CYS A 113 8.99 18.06 -9.35
CA CYS A 113 8.73 18.16 -7.92
C CYS A 113 9.44 19.40 -7.35
N PRO A 114 8.77 20.28 -6.59
CA PRO A 114 9.41 21.46 -6.01
C PRO A 114 10.34 21.12 -4.84
N ARG A 115 10.36 19.87 -4.38
CA ARG A 115 11.32 19.39 -3.38
C ARG A 115 12.58 18.94 -4.11
N ASP A 116 13.72 19.36 -3.61
CA ASP A 116 14.99 18.88 -4.14
C ASP A 116 15.21 17.40 -3.76
N HIS A 117 15.12 16.54 -4.77
CA HIS A 117 15.42 15.10 -4.69
C HIS A 117 16.85 14.79 -5.13
N THR A 118 17.59 15.77 -5.65
CA THR A 118 18.97 15.67 -6.09
C THR A 118 19.93 15.77 -4.91
N THR A 119 19.69 15.02 -3.84
CA THR A 119 20.76 14.84 -2.84
C THR A 119 21.82 13.96 -3.50
N LYS A 120 22.87 14.60 -4.06
CA LYS A 120 24.13 13.97 -4.46
C LYS A 120 24.55 13.07 -3.30
N ARG A 121 24.24 11.78 -3.39
CA ARG A 121 24.74 10.78 -2.48
C ARG A 121 26.25 10.88 -2.65
N GLN A 122 26.95 11.45 -1.68
CA GLN A 122 28.41 11.43 -1.67
C GLN A 122 28.79 9.98 -1.92
N THR A 123 29.33 9.72 -3.10
CA THR A 123 29.76 8.43 -3.61
C THR A 123 31.02 7.97 -2.90
N ASN A 124 31.06 8.13 -1.57
CA ASN A 124 32.01 7.48 -0.68
C ASN A 124 31.52 6.10 -0.24
N VAL A 125 30.62 5.47 -1.01
CA VAL A 125 30.46 4.02 -0.96
C VAL A 125 31.64 3.43 -1.71
N ARG A 126 32.78 3.31 -1.01
CA ARG A 126 33.81 2.34 -1.37
C ARG A 126 33.09 1.04 -1.69
N SER A 127 33.28 0.59 -2.92
CA SER A 127 32.84 -0.63 -3.56
C SER A 127 33.13 -1.89 -2.71
N ARG A 128 32.41 -2.09 -1.60
CA ARG A 128 32.16 -3.44 -1.10
C ARG A 128 31.00 -4.00 -1.91
N SER A 129 31.38 -4.51 -3.08
CA SER A 129 30.61 -5.43 -3.91
C SER A 129 30.03 -6.55 -3.03
N ARG A 130 28.84 -6.31 -2.47
CA ARG A 130 27.95 -7.41 -2.12
C ARG A 130 27.25 -7.77 -3.41
N ARG A 131 27.70 -8.86 -3.99
CA ARG A 131 26.97 -9.61 -5.03
C ARG A 131 25.54 -9.75 -4.51
N PHE A 132 24.61 -8.99 -5.07
CA PHE A 132 23.21 -9.32 -4.96
C PHE A 132 23.07 -10.66 -5.66
N ALA A 133 22.81 -11.72 -4.89
CA ALA A 133 22.35 -12.96 -5.45
C ALA A 133 21.04 -12.63 -6.18
N SER A 134 21.09 -12.72 -7.51
CA SER A 134 19.93 -12.68 -8.37
C SER A 134 19.02 -13.82 -7.90
N ASN A 135 18.00 -13.50 -7.10
CA ASN A 135 16.84 -14.37 -6.98
C ASN A 135 16.10 -14.25 -8.32
N VAL A 136 16.65 -14.91 -9.32
CA VAL A 136 15.92 -15.34 -10.51
C VAL A 136 14.82 -16.23 -9.95
N VAL A 137 13.61 -15.71 -9.94
CA VAL A 137 12.41 -16.48 -9.70
C VAL A 137 12.33 -17.43 -10.89
N ASN A 138 12.89 -18.62 -10.74
CA ASN A 138 12.74 -19.67 -11.75
C ASN A 138 11.26 -19.99 -11.83
N ASP A 139 10.75 -19.89 -13.05
CA ASP A 139 9.42 -20.34 -13.46
C ASP A 139 9.09 -21.69 -12.83
N ALA A 140 7.88 -21.75 -12.27
CA ALA A 140 7.29 -22.96 -11.75
C ALA A 140 7.20 -24.00 -12.87
N GLY A 141 8.13 -24.95 -12.86
CA GLY A 141 8.00 -26.20 -13.62
C GLY A 141 6.78 -27.01 -13.16
N PRO A 142 6.23 -27.88 -14.03
CA PRO A 142 4.96 -28.54 -13.81
C PRO A 142 5.02 -29.52 -12.64
N SER A 143 4.00 -29.43 -11.77
CA SER A 143 3.76 -30.32 -10.64
C SER A 143 3.82 -31.79 -11.05
N ARG A 144 4.81 -32.51 -10.52
CA ARG A 144 4.80 -33.97 -10.49
C ARG A 144 3.72 -34.42 -9.52
N THR A 145 2.78 -35.19 -10.05
CA THR A 145 1.76 -35.95 -9.33
C THR A 145 2.42 -37.00 -8.43
N ASN A 146 2.45 -36.73 -7.12
CA ASN A 146 2.68 -37.79 -6.14
C ASN A 146 1.33 -38.45 -5.85
N VAL A 147 1.13 -39.62 -6.48
CA VAL A 147 0.07 -40.57 -6.12
C VAL A 147 0.41 -41.14 -4.75
N VAL A 148 -0.26 -40.62 -3.71
CA VAL A 148 -0.23 -41.21 -2.37
C VAL A 148 -1.34 -42.27 -2.31
N HIS A 149 -0.96 -43.54 -2.25
CA HIS A 149 -1.85 -44.63 -1.89
C HIS A 149 -2.24 -44.48 -0.41
N HIS A 150 -3.42 -43.91 -0.14
CA HIS A 150 -4.02 -43.98 1.18
C HIS A 150 -4.65 -45.37 1.40
N ALA A 151 -4.03 -46.13 2.30
CA ALA A 151 -4.62 -47.31 2.88
C ALA A 151 -5.93 -46.95 3.61
N ARG A 152 -6.99 -47.68 3.25
CA ARG A 152 -8.29 -47.65 3.90
C ARG A 152 -8.15 -47.95 5.39
N ARG A 153 -8.64 -47.05 6.25
CA ARG A 153 -9.07 -47.41 7.60
C ARG A 153 -10.49 -46.89 7.81
N SER A 154 -11.42 -47.83 7.76
CA SER A 154 -12.81 -47.64 8.12
C SER A 154 -12.90 -47.38 9.62
N THR A 155 -13.55 -46.29 10.00
CA THR A 155 -14.14 -46.12 11.35
C THR A 155 -15.58 -45.62 11.18
N PRO A 156 -16.56 -46.28 11.80
CA PRO A 156 -17.94 -45.84 11.80
C PRO A 156 -18.21 -44.88 12.96
N GLY A 157 -19.11 -43.92 12.74
CA GLY A 157 -20.10 -43.56 13.75
C GLY A 157 -20.06 -42.16 14.34
N ALA A 158 -21.28 -41.63 14.52
CA ALA A 158 -21.71 -40.47 15.30
C ALA A 158 -21.45 -39.09 14.67
N SER A 159 -22.34 -38.11 14.76
CA SER A 159 -23.77 -38.05 15.08
C SER A 159 -24.17 -36.63 14.68
N LEU A 160 -25.39 -36.49 14.20
CA LEU A 160 -26.06 -35.25 13.86
C LEU A 160 -26.10 -34.30 15.07
N SER A 161 -25.78 -33.03 14.85
CA SER A 161 -26.26 -31.90 15.65
C SER A 161 -26.31 -30.65 14.77
N SER A 162 -27.41 -30.55 14.03
CA SER A 162 -27.89 -29.34 13.39
C SER A 162 -28.44 -28.38 14.44
N THR A 163 -27.74 -27.27 14.70
CA THR A 163 -28.34 -26.13 15.40
C THR A 163 -28.56 -25.01 14.39
N SER A 164 -29.79 -24.97 13.92
CA SER A 164 -30.46 -23.81 13.36
C SER A 164 -30.43 -22.67 14.40
N SER A 165 -30.02 -21.47 14.00
CA SER A 165 -30.36 -20.25 14.72
C SER A 165 -30.58 -19.13 13.71
N GLU A 166 -31.62 -18.37 14.01
CA GLU A 166 -32.52 -17.67 13.11
C GLU A 166 -31.98 -16.36 12.49
N PRO A 167 -32.66 -15.87 11.43
CA PRO A 167 -32.44 -14.54 10.90
C PRO A 167 -33.09 -13.46 11.79
N VAL A 168 -32.33 -12.46 12.21
CA VAL A 168 -32.91 -11.23 12.79
C VAL A 168 -33.14 -10.24 11.65
N ALA A 169 -34.42 -10.05 11.34
CA ALA A 169 -34.92 -8.99 10.48
C ALA A 169 -35.30 -7.75 11.32
N ASN A 170 -35.27 -6.60 10.63
CA ASN A 170 -36.07 -5.38 10.85
C ASN A 170 -35.49 -4.23 11.69
N GLY A 171 -35.64 -3.03 11.11
CA GLY A 171 -35.33 -1.70 11.64
C GLY A 171 -34.73 -0.83 10.53
N ASP A 172 -35.44 -0.54 9.44
CA ASP A 172 -36.52 0.43 9.29
C ASP A 172 -36.08 1.90 9.51
N SER A 173 -36.16 2.68 8.40
CA SER A 173 -36.60 4.08 8.30
C SER A 173 -36.08 5.09 9.35
N THR A 174 -35.43 6.23 9.06
CA THR A 174 -35.63 7.27 8.03
C THR A 174 -34.65 8.44 8.33
N PRO A 175 -34.46 9.42 7.42
CA PRO A 175 -33.45 10.47 7.52
C PRO A 175 -33.92 11.70 8.31
N VAL A 176 -33.02 12.31 9.09
CA VAL A 176 -33.22 13.67 9.64
C VAL A 176 -32.41 14.65 8.80
N LEU A 177 -33.09 15.28 7.83
CA LEU A 177 -32.66 16.51 7.18
C LEU A 177 -32.92 17.66 8.15
N SER A 178 -31.88 18.30 8.66
CA SER A 178 -31.98 19.63 9.28
C SER A 178 -31.31 20.64 8.37
N LEU A 179 -32.13 21.35 7.59
CA LEU A 179 -31.79 22.64 6.99
C LEU A 179 -31.53 23.64 8.11
N VAL A 180 -30.33 24.23 8.16
CA VAL A 180 -30.12 25.51 8.82
C VAL A 180 -29.63 26.48 7.76
N THR A 181 -30.54 27.36 7.37
CA THR A 181 -30.29 28.54 6.55
C THR A 181 -29.99 29.67 7.53
N GLU A 182 -28.76 30.17 7.57
CA GLU A 182 -28.48 31.49 8.15
C GLU A 182 -28.05 32.45 7.04
N ALA A 183 -28.90 33.45 6.85
CA ALA A 183 -28.65 34.65 6.10
C ALA A 183 -27.80 35.60 6.94
N ILE A 184 -26.74 36.17 6.36
CA ILE A 184 -26.12 37.39 6.87
C ILE A 184 -25.88 38.32 5.68
N ALA A 185 -26.41 39.52 5.82
CA ALA A 185 -26.30 40.67 4.95
C ALA A 185 -24.91 41.33 5.02
#